data_AF-A0A973CD89-F1
#
_entry.id   AF-A0A973CD89-F1
#
_cell.length_a   1.000
_cell.length_b   1.000
_cell.length_c   1.000
_cell.angle_alpha   90.00
_cell.angle_beta   90.00
_cell.angle_gamma   90.00
#
_symmetry.space_group_name_H-M   'P 1'
#
loop_
_entity.id
_entity.type
_entity.pdbx_description
1 polymer ?
#
loop_
_entity_poly.entity_id
_entity_poly.type
_entity_poly.pdbx_seq_one_letter_code
_entity_poly.pdbx_strand_id
1 'polypeptide(L)'
;FPVNGIYNHDTQYQDITDALSPAEQQQLWQELNRMGDFTIARYSLKANSLGALLQRQFKLVEVNLYVPMPLSLLSHNLTRLQKYQLLYNTTHSLAQLAQQLNSKKVTQGIFFNKLIAARRSHGTRILTQDETNKATNLQMDQ
;
A
#
# COMPACT_ATOMS: atom_id res chain seq x y z
N PHE A 1 19.88 -7.06 21.61
CA PHE A 1 18.66 -7.89 21.65
C PHE A 1 17.71 -7.44 20.54
N PRO A 2 17.20 -8.35 19.70
CA PRO A 2 16.14 -8.01 18.75
C PRO A 2 14.86 -7.70 19.55
N VAL A 3 14.36 -6.46 19.44
CA VAL A 3 13.09 -6.07 20.03
C VAL A 3 11.99 -6.44 19.04
N ASN A 4 11.05 -7.29 19.45
CA ASN A 4 9.88 -7.61 18.64
C ASN A 4 8.91 -6.41 18.69
N GLY A 5 8.95 -5.57 17.66
CA GLY A 5 8.18 -4.32 17.60
C GLY A 5 6.66 -4.51 17.58
N ILE A 6 6.15 -5.71 17.28
CA ILE A 6 4.69 -5.95 17.16
C ILE A 6 4.00 -5.94 18.53
N TYR A 7 4.70 -6.37 19.59
CA TYR A 7 4.18 -6.42 20.96
C TYR A 7 4.82 -5.38 21.88
N ASN A 8 5.70 -4.53 21.33
CA ASN A 8 6.33 -3.49 22.11
C ASN A 8 5.40 -2.28 22.21
N HIS A 9 4.82 -2.07 23.38
CA HIS A 9 3.92 -0.94 23.65
C HIS A 9 4.66 0.40 23.62
N ASP A 10 5.99 0.39 23.73
CA ASP A 10 6.84 1.58 23.62
C ASP A 10 7.17 1.95 22.17
N THR A 11 6.71 1.16 21.19
CA THR A 11 6.90 1.45 19.76
C THR A 11 5.58 1.86 19.12
N GLN A 12 5.55 3.06 18.55
CA GLN A 12 4.37 3.60 17.89
C GLN A 12 4.72 4.33 16.60
N TYR A 13 3.76 4.36 15.68
CA TYR A 13 3.81 5.24 14.51
C TYR A 13 3.34 6.64 14.90
N GLN A 14 4.14 7.63 14.53
CA GLN A 14 3.84 9.04 14.67
C GLN A 14 4.24 9.74 13.37
N ASP A 15 3.35 10.57 12.85
CA ASP A 15 3.70 11.48 11.77
C ASP A 15 4.44 12.68 12.35
N ILE A 16 5.68 12.90 11.93
CA ILE A 16 6.53 13.99 12.41
C ILE A 16 6.87 14.98 11.30
N THR A 17 6.10 14.99 10.20
CA THR A 17 6.38 15.84 9.04
C THR A 17 6.43 17.32 9.44
N ASP A 18 5.49 17.75 10.29
CA ASP A 18 5.40 19.12 10.78
C ASP A 18 6.50 19.49 11.80
N ALA A 19 7.23 18.50 12.33
CA ALA A 19 8.38 18.73 13.21
C ALA A 19 9.66 19.10 12.42
N LEU A 20 9.62 18.97 11.10
CA LEU A 20 10.71 19.30 10.19
C LEU A 20 10.37 20.57 9.42
N SER A 21 11.31 21.52 9.41
CA SER A 21 11.22 22.68 8.52
C SER A 21 11.27 22.24 7.05
N PRO A 22 10.73 23.05 6.11
CA PRO A 22 10.80 22.74 4.68
C PRO A 22 12.24 22.52 4.18
N ALA A 23 13.21 23.24 4.75
CA ALA A 23 14.63 23.08 4.42
C ALA A 23 15.17 21.70 4.86
N GLU A 24 14.80 21.26 6.06
CA GLU A 24 15.19 19.93 6.58
C GLU A 24 14.52 18.79 5.81
N GLN A 25 13.24 18.96 5.44
CA GLN A 25 12.55 18.01 4.57
C GLN A 25 13.26 17.89 3.22
N GLN A 26 13.63 19.02 2.61
CA GLN A 26 14.36 19.04 1.35
C GLN A 26 15.75 18.42 1.46
N GLN A 27 16.47 18.67 2.56
CA GLN A 27 17.77 18.06 2.82
C GLN A 27 17.65 16.53 2.90
N LEU A 28 16.67 16.01 3.65
CA LEU A 28 16.43 14.57 3.74
C LEU A 28 16.05 13.99 2.38
N TRP A 29 15.21 14.68 1.61
CA TRP A 29 14.82 14.26 0.26
C TRP A 29 16.02 14.16 -0.69
N GLN A 30 16.92 15.14 -0.66
CA GLN A 30 18.15 15.11 -1.45
C GLN A 30 19.04 13.93 -1.08
N GLU A 31 19.19 13.63 0.22
CA GLU A 31 19.99 12.50 0.67
C GLU A 31 19.38 11.15 0.24
N LEU A 32 18.06 11.00 0.35
CA LEU A 32 17.36 9.79 -0.10
C LEU A 32 17.49 9.58 -1.61
N ASN A 33 17.36 10.65 -2.42
CA ASN A 33 17.50 10.55 -3.88
C ASN A 33 18.92 10.17 -4.33
N ARG A 34 19.95 10.37 -3.50
CA ARG A 34 21.31 9.90 -3.80
C ARG A 34 21.45 8.38 -3.66
N MET A 35 20.53 7.71 -2.97
CA MET A 35 20.64 6.27 -2.68
C MET A 35 20.22 5.38 -3.85
N GLY A 36 19.51 5.93 -4.84
CA GLY A 36 19.16 5.21 -6.06
C GLY A 36 18.13 5.95 -6.90
N ASP A 37 18.11 5.64 -8.20
CA ASP A 37 17.13 6.17 -9.14
C ASP A 37 15.91 5.25 -9.19
N PHE A 38 14.97 5.49 -8.26
CA PHE A 38 13.72 4.73 -8.18
C PHE A 38 12.54 5.64 -8.49
N THR A 39 11.63 5.18 -9.35
CA THR A 39 10.40 5.92 -9.62
C THR A 39 9.51 6.03 -8.38
N ILE A 40 9.47 4.98 -7.56
CA ILE A 40 8.77 4.94 -6.28
C ILE A 40 9.63 4.13 -5.31
N ALA A 41 9.94 4.71 -4.16
CA ALA A 41 10.60 4.01 -3.07
C ALA A 41 10.10 4.52 -1.73
N ARG A 42 9.99 3.60 -0.76
CA ARG A 42 9.84 3.92 0.66
C ARG A 42 11.12 3.52 1.38
N TYR A 43 11.76 4.49 2.03
CA TYR A 43 12.97 4.28 2.80
C TYR A 43 12.63 4.15 4.29
N SER A 44 13.18 3.14 4.94
CA SER A 44 13.14 3.05 6.41
C SER A 44 14.54 3.31 6.95
N LEU A 45 14.67 4.41 7.69
CA LEU A 45 15.90 4.85 8.30
C LEU A 45 15.82 4.64 9.81
N LYS A 46 16.94 4.24 10.43
CA LYS A 46 17.07 4.12 11.88
C LYS A 46 18.08 5.14 12.40
N ALA A 47 17.62 6.04 13.25
CA ALA A 47 18.44 7.03 13.97
C ALA A 47 18.05 7.04 15.45
N ASN A 48 18.95 7.54 16.30
CA ASN A 48 18.68 7.66 17.74
C ASN A 48 17.94 8.97 18.11
N SER A 49 17.84 9.92 17.18
CA SER A 49 17.11 11.18 17.35
C SER A 49 16.86 11.84 15.99
N LEU A 50 15.97 12.84 15.96
CA LEU A 50 15.73 13.67 14.77
C LEU A 50 16.98 14.45 14.36
N GLY A 51 17.72 15.00 15.33
CA GLY A 51 18.98 15.70 15.06
C GLY A 51 20.03 14.78 14.43
N ALA A 52 20.17 13.54 14.92
CA ALA A 52 21.05 12.55 14.32
C ALA A 52 20.64 12.20 12.89
N LEU A 53 19.33 12.07 12.62
CA LEU A 53 18.80 11.85 11.27
C LEU A 53 19.23 12.97 10.31
N LEU A 54 19.08 14.23 10.72
CA LEU A 54 19.45 15.40 9.91
C LEU A 54 20.97 15.53 9.70
N GLN A 55 21.77 15.10 10.68
CA GLN A 55 23.23 15.01 10.59
C GLN A 55 23.72 13.78 9.80
N ARG A 56 22.82 13.04 9.14
CA ARG A 56 23.12 11.81 8.38
C ARG A 56 23.67 10.67 9.23
N GLN A 57 23.44 10.72 10.54
CA GLN A 57 23.80 9.68 11.49
C GLN A 57 22.65 8.69 11.62
N PHE A 58 22.41 7.94 10.55
CA PHE A 58 21.38 6.91 10.50
C PHE A 58 21.87 5.66 9.78
N LYS A 59 21.16 4.56 9.98
CA LYS A 59 21.33 3.32 9.23
C LYS A 59 20.14 3.12 8.30
N LEU A 60 20.39 2.86 7.02
CA LEU A 60 19.36 2.40 6.11
C LEU A 60 18.97 0.95 6.47
N VAL A 61 17.71 0.73 6.79
CA VAL A 61 17.21 -0.59 7.24
C VAL A 61 16.60 -1.36 6.07
N GLU A 62 15.71 -0.71 5.32
CA GLU A 62 15.03 -1.29 4.16
C GLU A 62 14.71 -0.21 3.13
N VAL A 63 14.61 -0.64 1.87
CA VAL A 63 14.05 0.13 0.77
C VAL A 63 12.97 -0.72 0.11
N ASN A 64 11.72 -0.27 0.17
CA ASN A 64 10.60 -0.95 -0.47
C ASN A 64 10.27 -0.26 -1.80
N LEU A 65 10.35 -1.01 -2.90
CA LEU A 65 10.12 -0.52 -4.27
C LEU A 65 8.70 -0.81 -4.80
N TYR A 66 7.90 -1.55 -4.04
CA TYR A 66 6.50 -1.81 -4.35
C TYR A 66 5.59 -0.77 -3.71
N VAL A 67 4.39 -0.64 -4.28
CA VAL A 67 3.32 0.26 -3.85
C VAL A 67 3.20 0.23 -2.32
N PRO A 68 3.71 1.25 -1.61
CA PRO A 68 3.81 1.13 -0.18
C PRO A 68 2.43 1.32 0.42
N MET A 69 2.01 0.41 1.30
CA MET A 69 0.99 0.74 2.28
C MET A 69 1.51 1.97 3.06
N PRO A 70 0.82 3.12 3.05
CA PRO A 70 1.32 4.29 3.73
C PRO A 70 1.23 4.08 5.24
N LEU A 71 2.36 3.80 5.89
CA LEU A 71 2.42 3.53 7.33
C LEU A 71 1.92 4.70 8.18
N SER A 72 1.94 5.93 7.67
CA SER A 72 1.35 7.09 8.34
C SER A 72 -0.17 6.91 8.59
N LEU A 73 -0.87 6.00 7.90
CA LEU A 73 -2.24 5.64 8.26
C LEU A 73 -2.36 5.02 9.66
N LEU A 74 -1.29 4.42 10.16
CA LEU A 74 -1.19 3.87 11.51
C LEU A 74 -0.81 4.93 12.56
N SER A 75 -0.46 6.15 12.14
CA SER A 75 -0.08 7.23 13.07
C SER A 75 -1.26 7.64 13.95
N HIS A 76 -0.99 7.79 15.25
CA HIS A 76 -2.01 8.15 16.25
C HIS A 76 -2.34 9.64 16.25
N ASN A 77 -1.38 10.48 15.83
CA ASN A 77 -1.52 11.94 15.81
C ASN A 77 -2.17 12.49 14.53
N LEU A 78 -2.62 11.64 13.61
CA LEU A 78 -3.37 12.05 12.43
C LEU A 78 -4.88 11.84 12.63
N THR A 79 -5.65 12.86 12.29
CA THR A 79 -7.12 12.76 12.22
C THR A 79 -7.56 11.84 11.09
N ARG A 80 -8.80 11.34 11.15
CA ARG A 80 -9.36 10.52 10.07
C ARG A 80 -9.34 11.26 8.72
N LEU A 81 -9.66 12.55 8.71
CA LEU A 81 -9.64 13.36 7.50
C LEU A 81 -8.24 13.42 6.87
N GLN A 82 -7.21 13.69 7.68
CA GLN A 82 -5.82 13.69 7.22
C GLN A 82 -5.40 12.32 6.68
N LYS A 83 -5.83 11.22 7.33
CA LYS A 83 -5.58 9.87 6.83
C LYS A 83 -6.22 9.61 5.46
N TYR A 84 -7.47 10.06 5.26
CA TYR A 84 -8.15 9.96 3.97
C TYR A 84 -7.46 10.81 2.89
N GLN A 85 -7.08 12.05 3.23
CA GLN A 85 -6.34 12.93 2.32
C GLN A 85 -5.00 12.30 1.92
N LEU A 86 -4.26 11.76 2.88
CA LEU A 86 -3.01 11.05 2.61
C LEU A 86 -3.25 9.88 1.66
N LEU A 87 -4.21 9.01 1.95
CA LEU A 87 -4.54 7.85 1.11
C LEU A 87 -4.88 8.28 -0.32
N TYR A 88 -5.72 9.31 -0.47
CA TYR A 88 -6.09 9.84 -1.77
C TYR A 88 -4.86 10.37 -2.52
N ASN A 89 -4.06 11.23 -1.88
CA ASN A 89 -2.89 11.84 -2.49
C ASN A 89 -1.86 10.79 -2.91
N THR A 90 -1.54 9.83 -2.03
CA THR A 90 -0.59 8.76 -2.35
C THR A 90 -1.08 7.88 -3.50
N THR A 91 -2.38 7.54 -3.50
CA THR A 91 -2.98 6.72 -4.56
C THR A 91 -3.04 7.47 -5.88
N HIS A 92 -3.36 8.77 -5.84
CA HIS A 92 -3.41 9.61 -7.02
C HIS A 92 -2.02 9.80 -7.64
N SER A 93 -1.01 10.15 -6.85
CA SER A 93 0.39 10.26 -7.31
C SER A 93 0.90 8.94 -7.88
N LEU A 94 0.60 7.82 -7.22
CA LEU A 94 0.90 6.49 -7.75
C LEU A 94 0.22 6.24 -9.10
N ALA A 95 -1.06 6.57 -9.23
CA ALA A 95 -1.81 6.38 -10.48
C ALA A 95 -1.24 7.23 -11.62
N GLN A 96 -0.80 8.47 -11.33
CA GLN A 96 -0.13 9.32 -12.30
C GLN A 96 1.23 8.73 -12.74
N LEU A 97 2.04 8.28 -11.79
CA LEU A 97 3.32 7.61 -12.10
C LEU A 97 3.10 6.33 -12.90
N ALA A 98 2.10 5.52 -12.53
CA ALA A 98 1.73 4.32 -13.27
C ALA A 98 1.28 4.63 -14.70
N GLN A 99 0.52 5.72 -14.93
CA GLN A 99 0.15 6.16 -16.27
C GLN A 99 1.37 6.59 -17.09
N GLN A 100 2.30 7.34 -16.50
CA GLN A 100 3.55 7.75 -17.17
C GLN A 100 4.43 6.55 -17.55
N LEU A 101 4.53 5.55 -16.66
CA LEU A 101 5.25 4.31 -16.94
C LEU A 101 4.56 3.46 -18.03
N ASN A 102 3.23 3.34 -17.98
CA ASN A 102 2.44 2.58 -18.96
C ASN A 102 2.31 3.27 -20.32
N SER A 103 2.53 4.58 -20.41
CA SER A 103 2.59 5.29 -21.70
C SER A 103 3.71 4.74 -22.61
N LYS A 104 4.66 3.97 -22.05
CA LYS A 104 5.68 3.22 -22.80
C LYS A 104 5.31 1.77 -23.15
N LYS A 105 4.25 1.18 -22.58
CA LYS A 105 3.77 -0.17 -22.94
C LYS A 105 2.25 -0.29 -22.77
N VAL A 106 1.56 -0.57 -23.88
CA VAL A 106 0.13 -0.91 -23.92
C VAL A 106 -0.09 -2.22 -23.19
N THR A 107 -0.32 -2.17 -21.88
CA THR A 107 -0.78 -3.34 -21.14
C THR A 107 -2.30 -3.35 -21.18
N GLN A 108 -2.85 -4.14 -22.09
CA GLN A 108 -4.29 -4.38 -22.22
C GLN A 108 -4.89 -4.80 -20.87
N GLY A 109 -6.15 -4.42 -20.63
CA GLY A 109 -6.89 -4.59 -19.38
C GLY A 109 -7.19 -6.04 -18.98
N ILE A 110 -6.15 -6.83 -18.73
CA ILE A 110 -6.24 -8.23 -18.30
C ILE A 110 -7.00 -8.35 -16.96
N PHE A 111 -6.89 -7.35 -16.08
CA PHE A 111 -7.60 -7.32 -14.81
C PHE A 111 -9.12 -7.21 -14.99
N PHE A 112 -9.60 -6.36 -15.89
CA PHE A 112 -11.03 -6.25 -16.19
C PHE A 112 -11.57 -7.52 -16.84
N ASN A 113 -10.80 -8.12 -17.75
CA ASN A 113 -11.17 -9.38 -18.38
C ASN A 113 -11.29 -10.51 -17.34
N LYS A 114 -10.38 -10.59 -16.36
CA LYS A 114 -10.45 -11.56 -15.27
C LYS A 114 -11.63 -11.29 -14.32
N LEU A 115 -11.93 -10.02 -14.02
CA LEU A 115 -13.03 -9.64 -13.14
C LEU A 115 -14.39 -9.91 -13.80
N ILE A 116 -14.54 -9.61 -15.08
CA ILE A 116 -15.71 -9.97 -15.89
C ILE A 116 -15.87 -11.49 -15.98
N ALA A 117 -14.78 -12.23 -16.24
CA ALA A 117 -14.81 -13.68 -16.30
C ALA A 117 -15.22 -14.33 -14.96
N ALA A 118 -14.70 -13.83 -13.84
CA ALA A 118 -15.07 -14.29 -12.50
C ALA A 118 -16.55 -14.01 -12.16
N ARG A 119 -17.08 -12.87 -12.63
CA ARG A 119 -18.50 -12.53 -12.48
C ARG A 119 -19.40 -13.43 -13.32
N ARG A 120 -18.96 -13.78 -14.55
CA ARG A 120 -19.67 -14.71 -15.43
C ARG A 120 -19.69 -16.14 -14.88
N SER A 121 -18.60 -16.61 -14.26
CA SER A 121 -18.54 -17.96 -13.68
C SER A 121 -19.40 -18.12 -12.41
N HIS A 122 -19.69 -17.04 -11.68
CA HIS A 122 -20.62 -17.08 -10.55
C HIS A 122 -22.10 -17.21 -10.99
N GLY A 123 -22.46 -16.76 -12.20
CA GLY A 123 -23.83 -16.89 -12.72
C GLY A 123 -24.19 -18.32 -13.15
N THR A 124 -23.21 -19.10 -13.63
CA THR A 124 -23.44 -20.46 -14.13
C THR A 124 -23.59 -21.49 -13.01
N ARG A 125 -23.08 -21.20 -11.80
CA ARG A 125 -23.10 -22.15 -10.68
C ARG A 125 -24.44 -22.22 -9.93
N ILE A 126 -25.32 -21.24 -10.12
CA ILE A 126 -26.65 -21.22 -9.47
C ILE A 126 -27.69 -22.00 -10.27
N LEU A 127 -27.57 -22.09 -11.60
CA LEU A 127 -28.55 -22.80 -12.44
C LEU A 127 -28.41 -24.33 -12.41
N THR A 128 -27.24 -24.86 -12.04
CA THR A 128 -27.00 -26.31 -12.01
C THR A 128 -27.49 -26.99 -10.73
N GLN A 129 -27.76 -26.22 -9.66
CA GLN A 129 -28.17 -26.77 -8.37
C GLN A 129 -29.70 -26.93 -8.24
N ASP A 130 -30.48 -26.14 -8.98
CA ASP A 130 -31.95 -26.24 -9.01
C ASP A 130 -32.47 -27.39 -9.88
N GLU A 131 -31.78 -27.77 -10.96
CA GLU A 131 -32.19 -28.93 -11.77
C GLU A 131 -31.92 -30.27 -11.06
N THR A 132 -30.88 -30.35 -10.22
CA THR A 132 -30.59 -31.56 -9.44
C THR A 132 -31.57 -31.79 -8.29
N ASN A 133 -32.13 -30.73 -7.69
CA ASN A 133 -33.09 -30.86 -6.57
C ASN A 133 -34.52 -31.20 -7.02
N LYS A 134 -34.85 -30.95 -8.30
CA LYS A 134 -36.15 -31.28 -8.86
C LYS A 134 -36.24 -32.74 -9.32
N ALA A 135 -35.12 -33.34 -9.73
CA ALA A 135 -35.04 -34.74 -10.15
C ALA A 135 -35.08 -35.74 -8.97
N THR A 136 -34.56 -35.37 -7.80
CA THR A 136 -34.54 -36.24 -6.60
C THR A 136 -35.87 -36.35 -5.87
N ASN A 137 -36.78 -35.38 -6.02
CA ASN A 137 -38.09 -35.40 -5.34
C ASN A 137 -39.21 -36.11 -6.12
N LEU A 138 -38.96 -36.57 -7.35
CA LEU A 138 -39.96 -37.32 -8.16
C LEU A 138 -39.78 -38.84 -8.09
N GLN A 139 -38.78 -39.34 -7.34
CA GLN A 139 -38.43 -40.77 -7.26
C GLN A 139 -38.71 -41.41 -5.90
N MET A 140 -39.39 -40.72 -4.98
CA MET A 140 -39.73 -41.22 -3.63
C MET A 140 -41.24 -41.36 -3.36
N ASP A 141 -42.09 -41.34 -4.39
CA ASP A 141 -43.53 -41.63 -4.28
C ASP A 141 -43.96 -42.66 -5.34
N GLN A 142 -43.48 -43.92 -5.22
CA GLN A 142 -44.13 -45.12 -5.78
C GLN A 142 -43.84 -46.34 -4.91
#